data_AF-A0A1C7Z6G2-F1
#
_entry.id   AF-A0A1C7Z6G2-F1
#
_cell.length_a   1.000
_cell.length_b   1.000
_cell.length_c   1.000
_cell.angle_alpha   90.00
_cell.angle_beta   90.00
_cell.angle_gamma   90.00
#
_symmetry.space_group_name_H-M   'P 1'
#
loop_
_entity.id
_entity.type
_entity.pdbx_description
1 polymer ?
#
loop_
_entity_poly.entity_id
_entity_poly.type
_entity_poly.pdbx_seq_one_letter_code
_entity_poly.pdbx_strand_id
1 'polypeptide(L)'
;MAEMDHRDKEVLREVLVKWYGPQANSWSMNDGVLRVVLKMVGEIQNCTAAMHLVPTPMTFGNQYSQLAQGYLKKILGILRDNSQVYLSCARTTILGYKTEVALAAMGL
;
A
#
# COMPACT_ATOMS: atom_id res chain seq x y z
N MET A 1 -13.00 17.40 8.17
CA MET A 1 -12.09 16.30 7.76
C MET A 1 -12.43 16.01 6.31
N ALA A 2 -11.48 16.14 5.41
CA ALA A 2 -11.75 15.91 3.99
C ALA A 2 -11.84 14.41 3.72
N GLU A 3 -12.88 13.99 3.02
CA GLU A 3 -13.12 12.60 2.66
C GLU A 3 -12.15 12.16 1.53
N MET A 4 -11.58 10.96 1.65
CA MET A 4 -10.72 10.38 0.62
C MET A 4 -11.46 10.24 -0.72
N ASP A 5 -10.84 10.67 -1.83
CA ASP A 5 -11.45 10.64 -3.17
C ASP A 5 -11.78 9.22 -3.60
N HIS A 6 -12.86 9.07 -4.38
CA HIS A 6 -13.38 7.77 -4.79
C HIS A 6 -12.35 6.97 -5.60
N ARG A 7 -11.50 7.63 -6.40
CA ARG A 7 -10.48 6.92 -7.18
C ARG A 7 -9.41 6.31 -6.30
N ASP A 8 -9.05 6.96 -5.20
CA ASP A 8 -8.04 6.42 -4.27
C ASP A 8 -8.57 5.25 -3.48
N LYS A 9 -9.84 5.31 -3.08
CA LYS A 9 -10.54 4.17 -2.48
C LYS A 9 -10.46 2.96 -3.41
N GLU A 10 -10.69 3.14 -4.71
CA GLU A 10 -10.64 2.05 -5.67
C GLU A 10 -9.21 1.49 -5.85
N VAL A 11 -8.22 2.37 -6.05
CA VAL A 11 -6.82 1.91 -6.20
C VAL A 11 -6.32 1.21 -4.93
N LEU A 12 -6.65 1.74 -3.75
CA LEU A 12 -6.29 1.13 -2.48
C LEU A 12 -6.94 -0.26 -2.35
N ARG A 13 -8.19 -0.40 -2.77
CA ARG A 13 -8.89 -1.69 -2.82
C ARG A 13 -8.22 -2.67 -3.78
N GLU A 14 -7.93 -2.26 -5.02
CA GLU A 14 -7.25 -3.11 -6.01
C GLU A 14 -5.91 -3.65 -5.47
N VAL A 15 -5.12 -2.78 -4.84
CA VAL A 15 -3.84 -3.14 -4.23
C VAL A 15 -4.03 -4.15 -3.11
N LEU A 16 -4.97 -3.90 -2.19
CA LEU A 16 -5.23 -4.79 -1.05
C LEU A 16 -5.82 -6.13 -1.49
N VAL A 17 -6.67 -6.17 -2.52
CA VAL A 17 -7.17 -7.42 -3.11
C VAL A 17 -6.03 -8.20 -3.75
N LYS A 18 -5.08 -7.54 -4.41
CA LYS A 18 -3.90 -8.22 -4.99
C LYS A 18 -2.99 -8.82 -3.93
N TRP A 19 -2.88 -8.20 -2.76
CA TRP A 19 -2.01 -8.67 -1.67
C TRP A 19 -2.68 -9.68 -0.72
N TYR A 20 -3.94 -9.47 -0.39
CA TYR A 20 -4.65 -10.23 0.64
C TYR A 20 -5.82 -11.07 0.11
N GLY A 21 -6.11 -10.99 -1.18
CA GLY A 21 -7.19 -11.72 -1.83
C GLY A 21 -8.57 -11.06 -1.65
N PRO A 22 -9.64 -11.78 -2.04
CA PRO A 22 -11.00 -11.23 -2.11
C PRO A 22 -11.56 -10.66 -0.80
N GLN A 23 -11.02 -11.09 0.36
CA GLN A 23 -11.44 -10.58 1.67
C GLN A 23 -11.25 -9.07 1.81
N ALA A 24 -10.31 -8.46 1.08
CA ALA A 24 -10.07 -7.03 1.12
C ALA A 24 -11.21 -6.21 0.50
N ASN A 25 -12.12 -6.83 -0.25
CA ASN A 25 -13.30 -6.14 -0.80
C ASN A 25 -14.28 -5.69 0.29
N SER A 26 -14.32 -6.39 1.44
CA SER A 26 -15.21 -6.02 2.56
C SER A 26 -14.61 -4.96 3.47
N TRP A 27 -13.35 -4.56 3.26
CA TRP A 27 -12.67 -3.56 4.08
C TRP A 27 -13.09 -2.14 3.70
N SER A 28 -13.24 -1.27 4.71
CA SER A 28 -13.51 0.15 4.48
C SER A 28 -12.24 0.86 4.04
N MET A 29 -12.26 1.47 2.85
CA MET A 29 -11.15 2.26 2.34
C MET A 29 -11.23 3.67 2.93
N ASN A 30 -10.37 3.94 3.91
CA ASN A 30 -10.30 5.21 4.64
C ASN A 30 -8.85 5.67 4.82
N ASP A 31 -8.65 6.87 5.36
CA ASP A 31 -7.31 7.44 5.56
C ASP A 31 -6.45 6.61 6.52
N GLY A 32 -7.05 5.88 7.47
CA GLY A 32 -6.34 4.97 8.36
C GLY A 32 -5.71 3.80 7.60
N VAL A 33 -6.50 3.14 6.76
CA VAL A 33 -6.02 2.07 5.88
C VAL A 33 -4.91 2.58 4.97
N LEU A 34 -5.10 3.76 4.37
CA LEU A 34 -4.08 4.38 3.53
C LEU A 34 -2.78 4.60 4.31
N ARG A 35 -2.84 5.16 5.52
CA ARG A 35 -1.64 5.35 6.37
C ARG A 35 -0.90 4.06 6.66
N VAL A 36 -1.62 2.99 7.03
CA VAL A 36 -1.00 1.68 7.31
C VAL A 36 -0.35 1.11 6.05
N VAL A 37 -1.03 1.19 4.90
CA VAL A 37 -0.49 0.73 3.62
C VAL A 37 0.78 1.49 3.24
N LEU A 38 0.83 2.80 3.49
CA LEU A 38 2.01 3.61 3.19
C LEU A 38 3.20 3.26 4.07
N LYS A 39 2.97 3.07 5.37
CA LYS A 39 3.97 2.59 6.31
C LYS A 39 4.53 1.24 5.86
N MET A 40 3.65 0.29 5.53
CA MET A 40 4.01 -1.03 5.01
C MET A 40 4.86 -0.92 3.74
N VAL A 41 4.46 -0.08 2.79
CA VAL A 41 5.21 0.12 1.55
C VAL A 41 6.60 0.72 1.82
N GLY A 42 6.71 1.67 2.75
CA GLY A 42 8.00 2.20 3.19
C GLY A 42 8.92 1.11 3.76
N GLU A 43 8.37 0.15 4.50
CA GLU A 43 9.14 -1.00 4.97
C GLU A 43 9.54 -1.97 3.85
N ILE A 44 8.66 -2.19 2.87
CA ILE A 44 8.98 -3.00 1.69
C ILE A 44 10.14 -2.37 0.90
N GLN A 45 10.27 -1.04 0.89
CA GLN A 45 11.43 -0.38 0.25
C GLN A 45 12.75 -0.81 0.90
N ASN A 46 12.78 -1.09 2.19
CA ASN A 46 13.99 -1.54 2.87
C ASN A 46 14.40 -2.98 2.50
N CYS A 47 13.56 -3.73 1.78
CA CYS A 47 13.88 -5.08 1.33
C CYS A 47 14.98 -5.14 0.26
N THR A 48 15.27 -4.03 -0.44
CA THR A 48 16.37 -3.98 -1.42
C THR A 48 16.89 -2.56 -1.63
N ALA A 49 18.22 -2.42 -1.72
CA ALA A 49 18.89 -1.16 -2.03
C ALA A 49 18.41 -0.52 -3.34
N ALA A 50 17.92 -1.31 -4.29
CA ALA A 50 17.37 -0.81 -5.56
C ALA A 50 16.11 0.07 -5.36
N MET A 51 15.40 -0.06 -4.24
CA MET A 51 14.21 0.74 -3.94
C MET A 51 14.52 2.18 -3.56
N HIS A 52 15.76 2.51 -3.23
CA HIS A 52 16.19 3.90 -2.99
C HIS A 52 15.99 4.79 -4.23
N LEU A 53 15.88 4.19 -5.42
CA LEU A 53 15.60 4.87 -6.69
C LEU A 53 14.10 5.11 -6.92
N VAL A 54 13.22 4.59 -6.06
CA VAL A 54 11.78 4.80 -6.14
C VAL A 54 11.46 6.05 -5.33
N PRO A 55 11.01 7.15 -5.95
CA PRO A 55 10.66 8.36 -5.22
C PRO A 55 9.57 8.04 -4.21
N THR A 56 9.88 8.23 -2.93
CA THR A 56 8.92 8.08 -1.84
C THR A 56 8.14 9.40 -1.73
N PRO A 57 6.83 9.41 -1.99
CA PRO A 57 6.02 10.60 -1.82
C PRO A 57 6.01 11.07 -0.36
N MET A 58 6.44 12.32 -0.14
CA MET A 58 6.71 12.87 1.20
C MET A 58 5.43 13.15 2.02
N THR A 59 4.27 13.29 1.40
CA THR A 59 3.01 13.59 2.10
C THR A 59 1.81 13.04 1.36
N PHE A 60 0.96 12.30 2.06
CA PHE A 60 -0.34 11.87 1.59
C PHE A 60 -1.45 12.56 2.37
N GLY A 61 -2.18 13.42 1.67
CA GLY A 61 -3.33 14.16 2.16
C GLY A 61 -4.15 14.66 0.96
N ASN A 62 -5.36 15.16 1.24
CA ASN A 62 -6.47 15.48 0.31
C ASN A 62 -6.12 16.11 -1.06
N GLN A 63 -4.93 16.69 -1.24
CA GLN A 63 -4.50 17.31 -2.50
C GLN A 63 -3.59 16.43 -3.39
N TYR A 64 -3.06 15.30 -2.90
CA TYR A 64 -1.98 14.55 -3.59
C TYR A 64 -2.28 13.08 -3.83
N SER A 65 -3.55 12.70 -3.83
CA SER A 65 -3.95 11.30 -3.87
C SER A 65 -3.58 10.59 -5.18
N GLN A 66 -3.48 11.32 -6.29
CA GLN A 66 -2.91 10.84 -7.55
C GLN A 66 -1.47 10.36 -7.42
N LEU A 67 -0.66 10.99 -6.55
CA LEU A 67 0.71 10.54 -6.28
C LEU A 67 0.71 9.19 -5.55
N ALA A 68 -0.33 8.90 -4.76
CA ALA A 68 -0.46 7.64 -4.03
C ALA A 68 -0.71 6.50 -4.99
N GLN A 69 -1.59 6.75 -5.96
CA GLN A 69 -1.89 5.79 -7.01
C GLN A 69 -0.67 5.48 -7.87
N GLY A 70 0.04 6.51 -8.33
CA GLY A 70 1.26 6.34 -9.12
C GLY A 70 2.33 5.56 -8.36
N TYR A 71 2.49 5.87 -7.07
CA TYR A 71 3.44 5.19 -6.20
C TYR A 71 3.07 3.72 -5.96
N LEU A 72 1.82 3.43 -5.57
CA LEU A 72 1.35 2.06 -5.36
C LEU A 72 1.46 1.21 -6.62
N LYS A 73 1.08 1.76 -7.78
CA LYS A 73 1.24 1.08 -9.08
C LYS A 73 2.71 0.80 -9.39
N LYS A 74 3.62 1.73 -9.11
CA LYS A 74 5.06 1.54 -9.29
C LYS A 74 5.59 0.41 -8.40
N ILE A 75 5.22 0.40 -7.11
CA ILE A 75 5.57 -0.68 -6.18
C ILE A 75 5.06 -2.03 -6.69
N LEU A 76 3.81 -2.09 -7.17
CA LEU A 76 3.23 -3.31 -7.73
C LEU A 76 3.97 -3.80 -8.99
N GLY A 77 4.47 -2.89 -9.82
CA GLY A 77 5.30 -3.22 -10.99
C GLY A 77 6.66 -3.78 -10.58
N ILE A 78 7.29 -3.14 -9.59
CA ILE A 78 8.55 -3.61 -8.99
C ILE A 78 8.37 -5.00 -8.39
N LEU A 79 7.29 -5.26 -7.66
CA LEU A 79 6.97 -6.60 -7.14
C LEU A 79 6.75 -7.65 -8.23
N ARG A 80 6.61 -7.30 -9.50
CA ARG A 80 6.52 -8.26 -10.60
C ARG A 80 7.89 -8.59 -11.19
N ASP A 81 8.77 -7.60 -11.29
CA ASP A 81 9.98 -7.68 -12.10
C ASP A 81 11.28 -7.88 -11.26
N ASN A 82 11.16 -8.09 -9.94
CA ASN A 82 12.31 -8.19 -9.02
C ASN A 82 12.73 -9.61 -8.64
N SER A 83 13.93 -9.71 -8.04
CA SER A 83 14.54 -10.97 -7.58
C SER A 83 13.71 -11.68 -6.51
N GLN A 84 13.86 -13.01 -6.41
CA GLN A 84 13.12 -13.82 -5.43
C GLN A 84 13.31 -13.38 -3.98
N VAL A 85 14.49 -12.84 -3.64
CA VAL A 85 14.81 -12.33 -2.30
C VAL A 85 13.99 -11.09 -1.95
N TYR A 86 13.79 -10.19 -2.92
CA TYR A 86 12.91 -9.04 -2.72
C TYR A 86 11.45 -9.49 -2.54
N LEU A 87 11.00 -10.43 -3.36
CA LEU A 87 9.64 -10.95 -3.30
C LEU A 87 9.34 -11.63 -1.96
N SER A 88 10.28 -12.41 -1.41
CA SER A 88 10.10 -13.05 -0.11
C SER A 88 10.04 -12.04 1.01
N CYS A 89 10.94 -11.06 1.06
CA CYS A 89 10.91 -9.98 2.05
C CYS A 89 9.61 -9.19 1.98
N ALA A 90 9.23 -8.73 0.77
CA ALA A 90 8.00 -7.97 0.58
C ALA A 90 6.76 -8.75 0.99
N ARG A 91 6.68 -10.05 0.65
CA ARG A 91 5.58 -10.93 1.08
C ARG A 91 5.52 -11.07 2.59
N THR A 92 6.66 -11.25 3.26
CA THR A 92 6.70 -11.33 4.72
C THR A 92 6.21 -10.02 5.36
N THR A 93 6.65 -8.86 4.85
CA THR A 93 6.17 -7.56 5.31
C THR A 93 4.66 -7.42 5.08
N ILE A 94 4.16 -7.72 3.88
CA ILE A 94 2.73 -7.70 3.56
C ILE A 94 1.95 -8.58 4.55
N LEU A 95 2.39 -9.81 4.79
CA LEU A 95 1.71 -10.71 5.71
C LEU A 95 1.70 -10.18 7.15
N GLY A 96 2.80 -9.57 7.61
CA GLY A 96 2.91 -8.98 8.94
C GLY A 96 1.93 -7.84 9.19
N TYR A 97 1.60 -7.08 8.14
CA TYR A 97 0.70 -5.94 8.22
C TYR A 97 -0.79 -6.26 8.09
N LYS A 98 -1.15 -7.52 7.77
CA LYS A 98 -2.54 -7.93 7.52
C LYS A 98 -3.48 -7.50 8.66
N THR A 99 -3.07 -7.72 9.90
CA THR A 99 -3.88 -7.38 11.08
C THR A 99 -4.02 -5.88 11.27
N GLU A 100 -2.93 -5.12 11.13
CA GLU A 100 -2.94 -3.65 11.26
C GLU A 100 -3.84 -3.01 10.20
N VAL A 101 -3.79 -3.52 8.96
CA VAL A 101 -4.69 -3.07 7.88
C VAL A 101 -6.15 -3.40 8.18
N ALA A 102 -6.43 -4.61 8.66
CA ALA A 102 -7.80 -5.01 9.00
C ALA A 102 -8.38 -4.18 10.15
N LEU A 103 -7.57 -3.86 11.18
CA LEU A 103 -7.97 -2.98 12.28
C LEU A 103 -8.27 -1.57 11.77
N ALA A 104 -7.38 -1.00 10.95
CA ALA A 104 -7.59 0.32 10.36
C ALA A 104 -8.84 0.38 9.46
N ALA A 105 -9.16 -0.72 8.76
CA ALA A 105 -10.38 -0.85 7.97
C ALA A 105 -11.65 -0.87 8.83
N MET A 106 -11.56 -1.30 10.10
CA MET A 106 -12.65 -1.20 11.08
C MET A 106 -12.71 0.19 11.75
N GLY A 107 -11.77 1.08 11.46
CA GLY A 107 -11.67 2.40 12.07
C GLY A 107 -10.99 2.40 13.44
N LEU A 108 -10.22 1.34 13.75
CA LEU A 108 -9.43 1.18 14.97
C LEU A 108 -7.97 1.61 14.76
#